data_AF-A0A7K1ZPL3-F1
#
_entry.id   AF-A0A7K1ZPL3-F1
#
_cell.length_a   1.000
_cell.length_b   1.000
_cell.length_c   1.000
_cell.angle_alpha   90.00
_cell.angle_beta   90.00
_cell.angle_gamma   90.00
#
_symmetry.space_group_name_H-M   'P 1'
#
loop_
_entity.id
_entity.type
_entity.pdbx_description
1 polymer ?
#
loop_
_entity_poly.entity_id
_entity_poly.type
_entity_poly.pdbx_seq_one_letter_code
_entity_poly.pdbx_strand_id
1 'polypeptide(L)'
;MKTSDPFEQGLAAGEAAASAAGGASQTSANGGRMYVRTQSFGSTDAELRFLQRCGVRHKAANFPFHPDRGWDLDELVREREHHEAFGLTLDMSLLPIYQHLPNIIYFGKSPERDREIDLVCEMIRTASRAGID
;
A
#
# COMPACT_ATOMS: atom_id res chain seq x y z
N MET A 1 16.03 11.54 32.51
CA MET A 1 16.28 11.83 31.08
C MET A 1 15.95 10.55 30.33
N LYS A 2 14.84 10.49 29.59
CA LYS A 2 14.50 9.29 28.82
C LYS A 2 15.51 9.21 27.67
N THR A 3 16.33 8.17 27.67
CA THR A 3 17.23 7.85 26.56
C THR A 3 16.38 7.74 25.31
N SER A 4 16.65 8.60 24.33
CA SER A 4 16.03 8.55 23.01
C SER A 4 16.20 7.15 22.43
N ASP A 5 15.11 6.61 21.89
CA ASP A 5 15.07 5.29 21.24
C ASP A 5 16.24 5.17 20.23
N PRO A 6 17.03 4.07 20.26
CA PRO A 6 18.16 3.88 19.33
C PRO A 6 17.78 4.09 17.85
N PHE A 7 16.52 3.85 17.50
CA PHE A 7 15.96 4.18 16.19
C PHE A 7 16.02 5.68 15.88
N GLU A 8 15.58 6.53 16.80
CA GLU A 8 15.59 7.99 16.65
C GLU A 8 17.02 8.54 16.55
N GLN A 9 17.96 7.94 17.29
CA GLN A 9 19.38 8.30 17.18
C GLN A 9 19.98 7.92 15.82
N GLY A 10 19.65 6.72 15.32
CA GLY A 10 20.05 6.29 13.98
C GLY A 10 19.46 7.15 12.88
N LEU A 11 18.20 7.59 13.04
CA LEU A 11 17.53 8.50 12.11
C LEU A 11 18.22 9.86 12.07
N ALA A 12 18.45 10.49 13.22
CA ALA A 12 19.11 11.79 13.31
C ALA A 12 20.53 11.76 12.71
N ALA A 13 21.27 10.68 12.96
CA ALA A 13 22.60 10.50 12.37
C ALA A 13 22.54 10.32 10.84
N GLY A 14 21.56 9.55 10.35
CA GLY A 14 21.34 9.35 8.91
C GLY A 14 20.91 10.63 8.19
N GLU A 15 20.01 11.42 8.78
CA GLU A 15 19.56 12.71 8.24
C GLU A 15 20.69 13.74 8.24
N ALA A 16 21.51 13.78 9.30
CA ALA A 16 22.69 14.62 9.36
C ALA A 16 23.72 14.23 8.27
N ALA A 17 23.96 12.93 8.08
CA ALA A 17 24.84 12.44 7.02
C ALA A 17 24.31 12.74 5.62
N ALA A 18 23.00 12.56 5.37
CA ALA A 18 22.36 12.88 4.09
C ALA A 18 22.39 14.39 3.80
N SER A 19 22.16 15.23 4.82
CA SER A 19 22.24 16.69 4.69
C SER A 19 23.68 17.17 4.44
N ALA A 20 24.66 16.51 5.05
CA ALA A 20 26.08 16.80 4.87
C ALA A 20 26.64 16.29 3.53
N ALA A 21 26.01 15.28 2.91
CA ALA A 21 26.43 14.72 1.62
C ALA A 21 26.23 15.66 0.41
N GLY A 22 25.66 16.87 0.64
CA GLY A 22 25.33 17.81 -0.41
C GLY A 22 24.03 17.43 -1.12
N GLY A 23 23.30 18.43 -1.64
CA GLY A 23 22.00 18.23 -2.27
C GLY A 23 22.04 17.08 -3.27
N ALA A 24 21.06 16.18 -3.16
CA ALA A 24 20.90 15.03 -4.04
C ALA A 24 21.30 15.40 -5.46
N SER A 25 22.20 14.60 -6.05
CA SER A 25 22.61 14.70 -7.45
C SER A 25 21.41 15.15 -8.27
N GLN A 26 21.53 16.30 -8.95
CA GLN A 26 20.44 16.89 -9.72
C GLN A 26 19.79 15.75 -10.51
N THR A 27 18.53 15.43 -10.18
CA THR A 27 17.77 14.45 -10.94
C THR A 27 17.94 14.81 -12.40
N SER A 28 18.48 13.88 -13.18
CA SER A 28 18.77 14.07 -14.61
C SER A 28 17.62 14.85 -15.26
N ALA A 29 17.97 15.97 -15.89
CA ALA A 29 17.02 16.83 -16.60
C ALA A 29 16.25 16.11 -17.73
N ASN A 30 16.61 14.85 -18.03
CA ASN A 30 15.94 14.01 -19.02
C ASN A 30 14.66 13.32 -18.54
N GLY A 31 14.00 13.82 -17.48
CA GLY A 31 12.57 13.60 -17.23
C GLY A 31 12.08 12.17 -16.95
N GLY A 32 12.92 11.14 -17.05
CA GLY A 32 12.53 9.75 -16.81
C GLY A 32 12.76 9.33 -15.38
N ARG A 33 11.86 9.69 -14.46
CA ARG A 33 11.81 9.04 -13.13
C ARG A 33 11.22 7.64 -13.32
N MET A 34 11.93 6.61 -12.85
CA MET A 34 11.39 5.25 -12.82
C MET A 34 10.24 5.19 -11.81
N TYR A 35 9.09 4.71 -12.26
CA TYR A 35 7.92 4.48 -11.41
C TYR A 35 8.09 3.12 -10.71
N VAL A 36 8.64 3.15 -9.49
CA VAL A 36 8.98 1.96 -8.71
C VAL A 36 7.87 1.63 -7.72
N ARG A 37 7.35 0.39 -7.78
CA ARG A 37 6.35 -0.14 -6.85
C ARG A 37 6.81 -1.41 -6.16
N THR A 38 6.16 -1.75 -5.05
CA THR A 38 6.26 -3.08 -4.42
C THR A 38 4.89 -3.72 -4.22
N GLN A 39 4.79 -5.02 -4.48
CA GLN A 39 3.55 -5.79 -4.39
C GLN A 39 3.30 -6.36 -2.99
N SER A 40 4.37 -6.66 -2.25
CA SER A 40 4.24 -7.29 -0.93
C SER A 40 5.37 -6.81 -0.04
N PHE A 41 4.97 -6.21 1.08
CA PHE A 41 5.79 -5.81 2.21
C PHE A 41 4.84 -5.57 3.38
N GLY A 42 5.33 -5.60 4.62
CA GLY A 42 4.48 -5.23 5.75
C GLY A 42 4.10 -3.76 5.74
N SER A 43 3.17 -3.40 6.63
CA SER A 43 2.58 -2.07 6.76
C SER A 43 2.86 -1.43 8.13
N THR A 44 3.78 -1.98 8.92
CA THR A 44 4.22 -1.32 10.16
C THR A 44 5.00 -0.04 9.85
N ASP A 45 4.97 0.94 10.74
CA ASP A 45 5.69 2.21 10.56
C ASP A 45 7.18 2.01 10.24
N ALA A 46 7.82 1.04 10.88
CA ALA A 46 9.23 0.72 10.64
C ALA A 46 9.47 0.21 9.21
N GLU A 47 8.55 -0.61 8.70
CA GLU A 47 8.58 -1.15 7.34
C GLU A 47 8.29 -0.06 6.30
N LEU A 48 7.31 0.81 6.54
CA LEU A 48 6.99 1.91 5.64
C LEU A 48 8.14 2.92 5.56
N ARG A 49 8.78 3.25 6.70
CA ARG A 49 10.00 4.06 6.71
C ARG A 49 11.16 3.38 5.99
N PHE A 50 11.27 2.05 6.06
CA PHE A 50 12.27 1.32 5.29
C PHE A 50 12.05 1.48 3.78
N LEU A 51 10.82 1.27 3.31
CA LEU A 51 10.46 1.45 1.90
C LEU A 51 10.72 2.88 1.42
N GLN A 52 10.37 3.87 2.24
CA GLN A 52 10.64 5.29 1.96
C GLN A 52 12.13 5.55 1.72
N ARG A 53 13.02 4.98 2.56
CA ARG A 53 14.48 5.10 2.39
C ARG A 53 15.01 4.40 1.15
N CYS A 54 14.35 3.33 0.71
CA CYS A 54 14.67 2.64 -0.54
C CYS A 54 14.18 3.37 -1.80
N GLY A 55 13.55 4.55 -1.66
CA GLY A 55 13.01 5.31 -2.78
C GLY A 55 11.71 4.74 -3.35
N VAL A 56 11.07 3.80 -2.64
CA VAL A 56 9.76 3.27 -3.02
C VAL A 56 8.69 4.28 -2.63
N ARG A 57 7.81 4.61 -3.57
CA ARG A 57 6.72 5.58 -3.39
C ARG A 57 5.33 4.99 -3.62
N HIS A 58 5.28 3.74 -4.09
CA HIS A 58 4.07 3.10 -4.58
C HIS A 58 4.01 1.67 -4.05
N LYS A 59 2.88 1.26 -3.47
CA LYS A 59 2.77 -0.03 -2.80
C LYS A 59 1.37 -0.64 -2.97
N ALA A 60 1.31 -1.96 -3.10
CA ALA A 60 0.05 -2.68 -2.97
C ALA A 60 -0.33 -2.90 -1.49
N ALA A 61 -1.62 -2.83 -1.19
CA ALA A 61 -2.16 -3.14 0.14
C ALA A 61 -3.01 -4.41 0.13
N ASN A 62 -3.06 -5.05 1.30
CA ASN A 62 -4.02 -6.11 1.61
C ASN A 62 -5.10 -5.49 2.50
N PHE A 63 -6.35 -5.54 2.06
CA PHE A 63 -7.47 -5.02 2.84
C PHE A 63 -8.22 -6.16 3.56
N PRO A 64 -8.78 -5.89 4.75
CA PRO A 64 -9.65 -6.85 5.42
C PRO A 64 -10.84 -7.24 4.55
N PHE A 65 -11.16 -8.54 4.52
CA PHE A 65 -12.31 -9.06 3.77
C PHE A 65 -13.46 -9.41 4.71
N HIS A 66 -14.67 -8.97 4.35
CA HIS A 66 -15.92 -9.22 5.05
C HIS A 66 -16.84 -10.05 4.15
N PRO A 67 -17.28 -11.26 4.53
CA PRO A 67 -18.08 -12.14 3.66
C PRO A 67 -19.41 -11.55 3.14
N ASP A 68 -19.99 -10.59 3.87
CA ASP A 68 -21.25 -9.93 3.54
C ASP A 68 -21.10 -8.76 2.56
N ARG A 69 -19.94 -8.07 2.57
CA ARG A 69 -19.75 -6.80 1.85
C ARG A 69 -18.41 -6.61 1.14
N GLY A 70 -17.51 -7.58 1.25
CA GLY A 70 -16.18 -7.55 0.64
C GLY A 70 -15.26 -6.60 1.40
N TRP A 71 -15.10 -5.38 0.89
CA TRP A 71 -14.24 -4.36 1.50
C TRP A 71 -15.05 -3.25 2.14
N ASP A 72 -14.55 -2.74 3.26
CA ASP A 72 -15.14 -1.63 3.98
C ASP A 72 -14.46 -0.31 3.61
N LEU A 73 -15.26 0.71 3.27
CA LEU A 73 -14.74 1.99 2.79
C LEU A 73 -13.85 2.67 3.85
N ASP A 74 -14.26 2.67 5.11
CA ASP A 74 -13.54 3.37 6.17
C ASP A 74 -12.20 2.67 6.48
N GLU A 75 -12.16 1.35 6.37
CA GLU A 75 -10.92 0.58 6.53
C GLU A 75 -9.92 0.89 5.40
N LEU A 76 -10.39 0.97 4.15
CA LEU A 76 -9.55 1.34 3.01
C LEU A 76 -9.04 2.78 3.12
N VAL A 77 -9.88 3.71 3.54
CA VAL A 77 -9.50 5.12 3.75
C VAL A 77 -8.41 5.23 4.83
N ARG A 78 -8.56 4.54 5.96
CA ARG A 78 -7.55 4.52 7.02
C ARG A 78 -6.22 3.93 6.55
N GLU A 79 -6.27 2.83 5.80
CA GLU A 79 -5.05 2.20 5.28
C GLU A 79 -4.34 3.12 4.27
N ARG A 80 -5.08 3.83 3.41
CA ARG A 80 -4.53 4.84 2.50
C ARG A 80 -3.86 5.98 3.27
N GLU A 81 -4.56 6.59 4.22
CA GLU A 81 -4.06 7.71 5.03
C GLU A 81 -2.80 7.32 5.82
N HIS A 82 -2.76 6.08 6.34
CA HIS A 82 -1.57 5.54 7.00
C HIS A 82 -0.37 5.50 6.06
N HIS A 83 -0.52 5.00 4.83
CA HIS A 83 0.58 4.96 3.85
C HIS A 83 1.00 6.35 3.38
N GLU A 84 0.03 7.25 3.17
CA GLU A 84 0.27 8.64 2.76
C GLU A 84 1.10 9.40 3.81
N ALA A 85 0.92 9.11 5.10
CA ALA A 85 1.72 9.69 6.18
C ALA A 85 3.23 9.38 6.07
N PHE A 86 3.62 8.31 5.36
CA PHE A 86 5.01 7.96 5.05
C PHE A 86 5.45 8.38 3.64
N GLY A 87 4.59 9.09 2.91
CA GLY A 87 4.84 9.53 1.53
C GLY A 87 4.79 8.40 0.51
N LEU A 88 3.98 7.37 0.77
CA LEU A 88 3.64 6.30 -0.17
C LEU A 88 2.21 6.48 -0.69
N THR A 89 1.97 5.99 -1.91
CA THR A 89 0.66 5.89 -2.54
C THR A 89 0.27 4.43 -2.66
N LEU A 90 -1.01 4.12 -2.41
CA LEU A 90 -1.58 2.80 -2.61
C LEU A 90 -2.21 2.70 -4.00
N ASP A 91 -1.47 2.19 -4.99
CA ASP A 91 -1.95 2.08 -6.38
C ASP A 91 -2.45 0.67 -6.74
N MET A 92 -2.52 -0.25 -5.76
CA MET A 92 -2.96 -1.61 -6.03
C MET A 92 -3.56 -2.28 -4.79
N SER A 93 -4.53 -3.15 -5.02
CA SER A 93 -5.06 -4.07 -4.03
C SER A 93 -4.96 -5.52 -4.52
N LEU A 94 -4.77 -6.44 -3.59
CA LEU A 94 -4.81 -7.88 -3.87
C LEU A 94 -6.22 -8.40 -3.56
N LEU A 95 -6.97 -8.76 -4.61
CA LEU A 95 -8.24 -9.47 -4.43
C LEU A 95 -7.97 -10.86 -3.82
N PRO A 96 -8.68 -11.26 -2.75
CA PRO A 96 -8.45 -12.54 -2.07
C PRO A 96 -9.18 -13.69 -2.78
N ILE A 97 -8.94 -13.85 -4.09
CA ILE A 97 -9.77 -14.70 -4.94
C ILE A 97 -9.69 -16.17 -4.54
N TYR A 98 -8.51 -16.65 -4.17
CA TYR A 98 -8.30 -18.06 -3.81
C TYR A 98 -8.89 -18.43 -2.44
N GLN A 99 -9.00 -17.46 -1.51
CA GLN A 99 -9.43 -17.71 -0.14
C GLN A 99 -10.93 -17.48 0.05
N HIS A 100 -11.49 -16.50 -0.66
CA HIS A 100 -12.83 -15.99 -0.38
C HIS A 100 -13.77 -15.99 -1.59
N LEU A 101 -13.25 -16.18 -2.82
CA LEU A 101 -14.03 -16.09 -4.05
C LEU A 101 -13.72 -17.26 -5.02
N PRO A 102 -13.84 -18.53 -4.55
CA PRO A 102 -13.39 -19.69 -5.32
C PRO A 102 -14.23 -19.94 -6.59
N ASN A 103 -15.50 -19.51 -6.63
CA ASN A 103 -16.37 -19.77 -7.77
C ASN A 103 -15.97 -18.94 -9.01
N ILE A 104 -15.25 -17.82 -8.83
CA ILE A 104 -14.72 -17.02 -9.94
C ILE A 104 -13.65 -17.79 -10.74
N ILE A 105 -12.80 -18.57 -10.08
CA ILE A 105 -11.66 -19.27 -10.74
C ILE A 105 -11.99 -20.74 -11.07
N TYR A 106 -12.72 -21.46 -10.20
CA TYR A 106 -12.84 -22.91 -10.29
C TYR A 106 -14.17 -23.40 -10.89
N PHE A 107 -14.46 -23.00 -12.14
CA PHE A 107 -15.66 -23.44 -12.89
C PHE A 107 -17.00 -23.22 -12.16
N GLY A 108 -17.09 -22.18 -11.32
CA GLY A 108 -18.28 -21.86 -10.55
C GLY A 108 -19.55 -21.79 -11.41
N LYS A 109 -20.68 -22.16 -10.80
CA LYS A 109 -22.00 -22.15 -11.45
C LYS A 109 -22.84 -21.00 -10.92
N SER A 110 -23.85 -20.62 -11.69
CA SER A 110 -24.88 -19.70 -11.23
C SER A 110 -25.77 -20.42 -10.20
N PRO A 111 -26.21 -19.76 -9.11
CA PRO A 111 -26.05 -18.32 -8.83
C PRO A 111 -24.76 -17.92 -8.10
N GLU A 112 -23.97 -18.85 -7.57
CA GLU A 112 -22.84 -18.55 -6.67
C GLU A 112 -21.74 -17.75 -7.35
N ARG A 113 -21.36 -18.14 -8.58
CA ARG A 113 -20.39 -17.39 -9.39
C ARG A 113 -20.82 -15.95 -9.61
N ASP A 114 -22.10 -15.73 -9.92
CA ASP A 114 -22.62 -14.41 -10.26
C ASP A 114 -22.63 -13.51 -9.00
N ARG A 115 -23.00 -14.06 -7.84
CA ARG A 115 -22.90 -13.36 -6.55
C ARG A 115 -21.47 -12.94 -6.20
N GLU A 116 -20.49 -13.82 -6.44
CA GLU A 116 -19.08 -13.48 -6.19
C GLU A 116 -18.56 -12.41 -7.15
N ILE A 117 -18.97 -12.47 -8.43
CA ILE A 117 -18.63 -11.42 -9.41
C ILE A 117 -19.23 -10.08 -8.97
N ASP A 118 -20.50 -10.06 -8.56
CA ASP A 118 -21.17 -8.85 -8.07
C ASP A 118 -20.44 -8.28 -6.84
N LEU A 119 -20.02 -9.15 -5.91
CA LEU A 119 -19.23 -8.75 -4.74
C LEU A 119 -17.90 -8.12 -5.13
N VAL A 120 -17.16 -8.71 -6.09
CA VAL A 120 -15.91 -8.12 -6.60
C VAL A 120 -16.15 -6.77 -7.28
N CYS A 121 -17.22 -6.64 -8.04
CA CYS A 121 -17.59 -5.35 -8.63
C CYS A 121 -17.85 -4.29 -7.54
N GLU A 122 -18.52 -4.64 -6.44
CA GLU A 122 -18.67 -3.73 -5.30
C GLU A 122 -17.33 -3.41 -4.63
N MET A 123 -16.43 -4.37 -4.47
CA MET A 123 -15.09 -4.15 -3.92
C MET A 123 -14.28 -3.15 -4.79
N ILE A 124 -14.34 -3.27 -6.11
CA ILE A 124 -13.70 -2.34 -7.05
C ILE A 124 -14.29 -0.93 -6.88
N ARG A 125 -15.62 -0.80 -6.75
CA ARG A 125 -16.26 0.51 -6.50
C ARG A 125 -15.87 1.08 -5.14
N THR A 126 -15.72 0.26 -4.11
CA THR A 126 -15.25 0.69 -2.79
C THR A 126 -13.81 1.19 -2.84
N ALA A 127 -12.91 0.49 -3.53
CA ALA A 127 -11.53 0.96 -3.72
C ALA A 127 -11.47 2.30 -4.46
N SER A 128 -12.26 2.45 -5.53
CA SER A 128 -12.36 3.72 -6.25
C SER A 128 -12.88 4.87 -5.36
N ARG A 129 -13.91 4.62 -4.52
CA ARG A 129 -14.40 5.62 -3.54
C ARG A 129 -13.36 5.98 -2.48
N ALA A 130 -12.48 5.04 -2.13
CA ALA A 130 -11.35 5.28 -1.25
C ALA A 130 -10.17 5.98 -1.96
N GLY A 131 -10.25 6.29 -3.26
CA GLY A 131 -9.15 6.93 -4.00
C GLY A 131 -7.96 6.00 -4.23
N ILE A 132 -8.21 4.70 -4.35
CA ILE A 132 -7.22 3.68 -4.73
C ILE A 132 -7.51 3.31 -6.18
N ASP A 133 -6.65 3.75 -7.12
CA ASP A 133 -6.80 3.58 -8.57
C ASP A 133 -5.51 3.15 -9.31
#